data_AF-A0A1M5K954-F1
#
_entry.id   AF-A0A1M5K954-F1
#
_cell.length_a   1.000
_cell.length_b   1.000
_cell.length_c   1.000
_cell.angle_alpha   90.00
_cell.angle_beta   90.00
_cell.angle_gamma   90.00
#
_symmetry.space_group_name_H-M   'P 1'
#
loop_
_entity.id
_entity.type
_entity.pdbx_description
1 polymer ?
#
loop_
_entity_poly.entity_id
_entity_poly.type
_entity_poly.pdbx_seq_one_letter_code
_entity_poly.pdbx_strand_id
1 'polypeptide(L)'
;MSPSKVRRDRLLQFTDLPNIGPASAQDFVQLGYTHPLQLTGADPLVLYDDLCRVSGVFQDPCVLDVLMSVTDFLAGQPPRAWWHYTAQRRQQYGDLRARAAALRAIAQ
;
A
#
# COMPACT_ATOMS: atom_id res chain seq x y z
N MET A 1 -0.38 10.23 -8.01
CA MET A 1 0.31 11.52 -7.93
C MET A 1 1.82 11.29 -7.97
N SER A 2 2.57 12.14 -8.66
CA SER A 2 4.03 12.02 -8.69
C SER A 2 4.61 12.38 -7.31
N PRO A 3 5.48 11.55 -6.72
CA PRO A 3 6.04 11.79 -5.38
C PRO A 3 6.67 13.18 -5.20
N SER A 4 7.31 13.72 -6.24
CA SER A 4 7.94 15.05 -6.21
C SER A 4 6.96 16.22 -6.12
N LYS A 5 5.66 15.97 -6.29
CA LYS A 5 4.60 17.01 -6.29
C LYS A 5 3.72 16.97 -5.04
N VAL A 6 3.92 16.00 -4.16
CA VAL A 6 3.07 15.79 -2.98
C VAL A 6 3.33 16.85 -1.90
N ARG A 7 2.27 17.26 -1.20
CA ARG A 7 2.29 18.25 -0.12
C ARG A 7 1.70 17.65 1.15
N ARG A 8 2.51 17.42 2.19
CA ARG A 8 2.05 16.83 3.48
C ARG A 8 1.00 17.68 4.19
N ASP A 9 1.11 18.99 4.07
CA ASP A 9 0.19 19.96 4.65
C ASP A 9 -1.16 20.05 3.90
N ARG A 10 -1.34 19.25 2.84
CA ARG A 10 -2.55 19.25 2.00
C ARG A 10 -2.88 17.86 1.46
N LEU A 11 -3.32 16.97 2.35
CA LEU A 11 -3.80 15.62 2.02
C LEU A 11 -5.32 15.52 2.23
N LEU A 12 -6.09 16.00 1.26
CA LEU A 12 -7.56 16.08 1.35
C LEU A 12 -8.23 14.83 0.74
N GLN A 13 -7.58 14.19 -0.21
CA GLN A 13 -8.07 13.02 -0.92
C GLN A 13 -6.93 12.02 -1.16
N PHE A 14 -7.25 10.75 -1.39
CA PHE A 14 -6.22 9.70 -1.53
C PHE A 14 -5.25 9.97 -2.68
N THR A 15 -5.70 10.60 -3.77
CA THR A 15 -4.84 10.98 -4.88
C THR A 15 -3.83 12.07 -4.54
N ASP A 16 -3.90 12.70 -3.37
CA ASP A 16 -2.86 13.60 -2.88
C ASP A 16 -1.65 12.83 -2.31
N LEU A 17 -1.78 11.53 -2.02
CA LEU A 17 -0.70 10.67 -1.53
C LEU A 17 0.29 10.30 -2.65
N PRO A 18 1.58 10.04 -2.32
CA PRO A 18 2.55 9.64 -3.32
C PRO A 18 2.16 8.32 -3.98
N ASN A 19 2.37 8.22 -5.29
CA ASN A 19 2.12 7.03 -6.11
C ASN A 19 0.63 6.63 -6.25
N ILE A 20 -0.31 7.36 -5.66
CA ILE A 20 -1.74 7.02 -5.73
C ILE A 20 -2.43 7.68 -6.92
N GLY A 21 -2.94 6.85 -7.84
CA GLY A 21 -3.85 7.27 -8.91
C GLY A 21 -5.32 7.01 -8.56
N PRO A 22 -6.28 7.37 -9.45
CA PRO A 22 -7.71 7.18 -9.20
C PRO A 22 -8.11 5.74 -8.86
N ALA A 23 -7.49 4.74 -9.50
CA ALA A 23 -7.75 3.33 -9.20
C ALA A 23 -7.36 2.97 -7.76
N SER A 24 -6.11 3.25 -7.36
CA SER A 24 -5.66 2.98 -5.99
C SER A 24 -6.38 3.83 -4.94
N ALA A 25 -6.87 5.01 -5.30
CA ALA A 25 -7.75 5.79 -4.43
C ALA A 25 -9.08 5.07 -4.18
N GLN A 26 -9.67 4.45 -5.22
CA GLN A 26 -10.88 3.66 -5.09
C GLN A 26 -10.65 2.40 -4.24
N ASP A 27 -9.46 1.80 -4.31
CA ASP A 27 -9.10 0.65 -3.48
C ASP A 27 -9.18 0.98 -1.98
N PHE A 28 -8.67 2.15 -1.56
CA PHE A 28 -8.80 2.60 -0.17
C PHE A 28 -10.26 2.81 0.25
N VAL A 29 -11.10 3.32 -0.65
CA VAL A 29 -12.54 3.44 -0.41
C VAL A 29 -13.20 2.07 -0.26
N GLN A 30 -12.83 1.09 -1.09
CA GLN A 30 -13.33 -0.29 -0.97
C GLN A 30 -12.90 -0.95 0.35
N LEU A 31 -11.72 -0.59 0.86
CA LEU A 31 -11.23 -0.98 2.18
C LEU A 31 -11.92 -0.25 3.34
N GLY A 32 -12.83 0.68 3.07
CA GLY A 32 -13.61 1.41 4.06
C GLY A 32 -12.96 2.71 4.56
N TYR A 33 -11.85 3.13 3.97
CA TYR A 33 -11.22 4.42 4.31
C TYR A 33 -11.89 5.55 3.53
N THR A 34 -12.17 6.65 4.22
CA THR A 34 -12.79 7.85 3.63
C THR A 34 -11.85 9.04 3.59
N HIS A 35 -10.69 8.97 4.26
CA HIS A 35 -9.72 10.07 4.29
C HIS A 35 -8.26 9.55 4.37
N PRO A 36 -7.28 10.18 3.69
CA PRO A 36 -5.88 9.75 3.67
C PRO A 36 -5.25 9.53 5.05
N LEU A 37 -5.52 10.44 5.99
CA LEU A 37 -4.91 10.40 7.33
C LEU A 37 -5.36 9.20 8.17
N GLN A 38 -6.44 8.51 7.81
CA GLN A 38 -6.84 7.26 8.47
C GLN A 38 -5.85 6.11 8.22
N LEU A 39 -5.00 6.22 7.19
CA LEU A 39 -3.94 5.25 6.91
C LEU A 39 -2.68 5.47 7.76
N THR A 40 -2.65 6.51 8.61
CA THR A 40 -1.51 6.79 9.50
C THR A 40 -1.31 5.63 10.47
N GLY A 41 -0.11 5.05 10.48
CA GLY A 41 0.22 3.90 11.33
C GLY A 41 -0.32 2.55 10.82
N ALA A 42 -0.97 2.50 9.66
CA ALA A 42 -1.41 1.25 9.06
C ALA A 42 -0.20 0.39 8.65
N ASP A 43 -0.34 -0.94 8.79
CA ASP A 43 0.64 -1.90 8.28
C ASP A 43 0.41 -2.11 6.77
N PRO A 44 1.41 -1.86 5.91
CA PRO A 44 1.24 -2.01 4.47
C PRO A 44 0.95 -3.45 4.02
N LEU A 45 1.44 -4.46 4.74
CA LEU A 45 1.13 -5.86 4.43
C LEU A 45 -0.33 -6.19 4.76
N VAL A 46 -0.84 -5.70 5.90
CA VAL A 46 -2.27 -5.88 6.25
C VAL A 46 -3.17 -5.21 5.22
N LEU A 47 -2.86 -3.99 4.80
CA LEU A 47 -3.59 -3.30 3.74
C LEU A 47 -3.59 -4.09 2.42
N TYR A 48 -2.45 -4.70 2.06
CA TYR A 48 -2.32 -5.50 0.85
C TYR A 48 -3.15 -6.80 0.94
N ASP A 49 -3.08 -7.50 2.06
CA ASP A 49 -3.83 -8.74 2.30
C ASP A 49 -5.34 -8.46 2.32
N ASP A 50 -5.76 -7.37 2.96
CA ASP A 50 -7.15 -6.89 2.95
C ASP A 50 -7.61 -6.56 1.53
N LEU A 51 -6.78 -5.88 0.74
CA LEU A 51 -7.09 -5.55 -0.64
C LEU A 51 -7.28 -6.80 -1.49
N CYS A 52 -6.38 -7.79 -1.35
CA CYS A 52 -6.51 -9.07 -2.04
C CYS A 52 -7.79 -9.82 -1.64
N ARG A 53 -8.18 -9.72 -0.36
CA ARG A 53 -9.41 -10.33 0.17
C ARG A 53 -10.65 -9.68 -0.41
N VAL A 54 -10.74 -8.34 -0.39
CA VAL A 54 -11.95 -7.63 -0.86
C VAL A 54 -12.07 -7.65 -2.39
N SER A 55 -10.95 -7.65 -3.12
CA SER A 55 -10.98 -7.74 -4.59
C SER A 55 -11.19 -9.18 -5.09
N GLY A 56 -10.95 -10.18 -4.25
CA GLY A 56 -10.95 -11.59 -4.63
C GLY A 56 -9.79 -12.00 -5.55
N VAL A 57 -8.82 -11.10 -5.78
CA VAL A 57 -7.69 -11.31 -6.69
C VAL A 57 -6.38 -11.06 -5.96
N PHE A 58 -5.39 -11.90 -6.24
CA PHE A 58 -4.03 -11.66 -5.79
C PHE A 58 -3.43 -10.46 -6.54
N GLN A 59 -3.25 -9.35 -5.83
CA GLN A 59 -2.72 -8.11 -6.41
C GLN A 59 -1.25 -8.26 -6.81
N ASP A 60 -0.79 -7.49 -7.79
CA ASP A 60 0.62 -7.51 -8.16
C ASP A 60 1.51 -7.08 -6.98
N PRO A 61 2.70 -7.68 -6.79
CA PRO A 61 3.56 -7.34 -5.65
C PRO A 61 4.00 -5.88 -5.58
N CYS A 62 4.00 -5.15 -6.69
CA CYS A 62 4.27 -3.71 -6.71
C CYS A 62 3.19 -2.89 -6.00
N VAL A 63 1.98 -3.43 -5.81
CA VAL A 63 0.94 -2.79 -5.00
C VAL A 63 1.39 -2.70 -3.54
N LEU A 64 2.05 -3.73 -3.01
CA LEU A 64 2.64 -3.67 -1.67
C LEU A 64 3.75 -2.62 -1.59
N ASP A 65 4.57 -2.46 -2.64
CA ASP A 65 5.58 -1.40 -2.70
C ASP A 65 4.94 0.01 -2.65
N VAL A 66 3.79 0.19 -3.32
CA VAL A 66 3.00 1.44 -3.26
C VAL A 66 2.46 1.67 -1.85
N LEU A 67 1.89 0.66 -1.20
CA LEU A 67 1.36 0.77 0.17
C LEU A 67 2.46 1.08 1.18
N MET A 68 3.63 0.45 1.05
CA MET A 68 4.83 0.77 1.85
C MET A 68 5.24 2.23 1.65
N SER A 69 5.21 2.74 0.41
CA SER A 69 5.51 4.14 0.15
C SER A 69 4.49 5.10 0.78
N VAL A 70 3.21 4.72 0.84
CA VAL A 70 2.17 5.55 1.46
C VAL A 70 2.35 5.61 2.97
N THR A 71 2.51 4.45 3.62
CA THR A 71 2.61 4.38 5.09
C THR A 71 3.90 5.02 5.60
N ASP A 72 5.02 4.84 4.90
CA ASP A 72 6.29 5.50 5.22
C ASP A 72 6.20 7.03 5.07
N PHE A 73 5.53 7.51 4.03
CA PHE A 73 5.29 8.94 3.84
C PHE A 73 4.43 9.55 4.96
N LEU A 74 3.38 8.86 5.38
CA LEU A 74 2.52 9.25 6.50
C LEU A 74 3.24 9.16 7.85
N ALA A 75 4.24 8.28 7.99
CA ALA A 75 5.14 8.23 9.14
C ALA A 75 6.18 9.38 9.15
N GLY A 76 6.19 10.25 8.14
CA GLY A 76 7.02 11.45 8.07
C GLY A 76 8.21 11.35 7.12
N GLN A 77 8.48 10.19 6.52
CA GLN A 77 9.60 10.03 5.58
C GLN A 77 9.32 10.70 4.23
N PRO A 78 10.34 11.26 3.53
CA PRO A 78 10.18 11.92 2.23
C PRO A 78 9.35 11.10 1.24
N PRO A 79 8.50 11.73 0.39
CA PRO A 79 7.79 11.00 -0.65
C PRO A 79 8.79 10.41 -1.64
N ARG A 80 8.76 9.09 -1.81
CA ARG A 80 9.62 8.35 -2.74
C ARG A 80 8.78 7.66 -3.80
N ALA A 81 9.39 7.35 -4.94
CA ALA A 81 8.76 6.46 -5.90
C ALA A 81 8.63 5.06 -5.30
N TRP A 82 7.50 4.39 -5.57
CA TRP A 82 7.20 3.08 -4.99
C TRP A 82 8.31 2.05 -5.22
N TRP A 83 9.00 2.08 -6.37
CA TRP A 83 10.07 1.12 -6.68
C TRP A 83 11.30 1.22 -5.77
N HIS A 84 11.45 2.31 -4.99
CA HIS A 84 12.46 2.37 -3.92
C HIS A 84 12.25 1.30 -2.86
N TYR A 85 11.01 0.86 -2.62
CA TYR A 85 10.66 -0.10 -1.58
C TYR A 85 10.78 -1.55 -2.05
N THR A 86 10.96 -1.81 -3.35
CA THR A 86 10.95 -3.18 -3.89
C THR A 86 12.06 -4.06 -3.31
N ALA A 87 13.26 -3.50 -3.08
CA ALA A 87 14.34 -4.26 -2.46
C ALA A 87 14.00 -4.67 -1.02
N GLN A 88 13.50 -3.71 -0.23
CA GLN A 88 13.04 -3.95 1.15
C GLN A 88 11.90 -4.97 1.17
N ARG A 89 10.88 -4.82 0.33
CA ARG A 89 9.75 -5.77 0.23
C ARG A 89 10.25 -7.19 -0.04
N ARG A 90 11.13 -7.36 -1.03
CA ARG A 90 11.68 -8.69 -1.37
C ARG A 90 12.47 -9.29 -0.21
N GLN A 91 13.27 -8.49 0.49
CA GLN A 91 14.02 -8.96 1.65
C GLN A 91 13.10 -9.37 2.80
N GLN A 92 12.03 -8.61 3.06
CA GLN A 92 11.15 -8.81 4.20
C GLN A 92 10.10 -9.89 3.96
N TYR A 93 9.56 -10.00 2.74
CA TYR A 93 8.40 -10.85 2.44
C TYR A 93 8.65 -11.91 1.37
N GLY A 94 9.79 -11.86 0.67
CA GLY A 94 10.13 -12.81 -0.39
C GLY A 94 9.12 -12.79 -1.54
N ASP A 95 8.78 -13.99 -2.03
CA ASP A 95 7.69 -14.19 -2.99
C ASP A 95 6.34 -14.17 -2.25
N LEU A 96 5.55 -13.13 -2.51
CA LEU A 96 4.24 -12.94 -1.89
C LEU A 96 3.25 -14.06 -2.26
N ARG A 97 3.38 -14.69 -3.44
CA ARG A 97 2.51 -15.81 -3.82
C ARG A 97 2.85 -17.05 -3.01
N ALA A 98 4.14 -17.39 -2.92
CA ALA A 98 4.60 -18.50 -2.10
C ALA A 98 4.22 -18.29 -0.63
N ARG A 99 4.36 -17.06 -0.13
CA ARG A 99 3.92 -16.67 1.22
C ARG A 99 2.43 -16.90 1.44
N ALA A 100 1.58 -16.43 0.53
CA ALA A 100 0.13 -16.58 0.65
C ALA A 100 -0.30 -18.06 0.61
N ALA A 101 0.34 -18.88 -0.23
CA ALA A 101 0.09 -20.32 -0.27
C ALA A 101 0.47 -21.01 1.05
N ALA A 102 1.63 -20.68 1.63
CA ALA A 102 2.08 -21.23 2.89
C ALA A 102 1.15 -20.87 4.07
N LEU A 103 0.68 -19.63 4.15
CA LEU A 103 -0.26 -19.20 5.20
C LEU A 103 -1.60 -19.95 5.14
N ARG A 104 -2.09 -20.22 3.92
CA ARG A 104 -3.33 -21.01 3.73
C ARG A 104 -3.17 -22.46 4.16
N ALA A 105 -1.98 -23.05 3.93
CA ALA A 105 -1.71 -24.43 4.34
C ALA A 105 -1.61 -24.60 5.87
N ILE A 106 -1.25 -23.55 6.61
CA ILE A 106 -1.19 -23.58 8.08
C ILE A 106 -2.58 -23.36 8.72
N ALA A 107 -3.48 -22.68 8.01
CA ALA A 107 -4.83 -22.37 8.49
C ALA A 107 -5.86 -23.49 8.25
N GLN A 108 -5.43 -24.66 7.76
CA GLN A 108 -6.25 -25.86 7.50
C GLN A 108 -5.87 -26.97 8.48
#